data_AF-A0A6G3X277-F1
#
_entry.id   AF-A0A6G3X277-F1
#
_cell.length_a   1.000
_cell.length_b   1.000
_cell.length_c   1.000
_cell.angle_alpha   90.00
_cell.angle_beta   90.00
_cell.angle_gamma   90.00
#
_symmetry.space_group_name_H-M   'P 1'
#
loop_
_entity.id
_entity.type
_entity.pdbx_description
1 polymer ?
#
loop_
_entity_poly.entity_id
_entity_poly.type
_entity_poly.pdbx_seq_one_letter_code
_entity_poly.pdbx_strand_id
1 'polypeptide(L)'
;LTTPEVARAFLVPTATMAQRIVRAKKKIREARIPFRVPGPDELPERLPGVLQVVYSVFTEGYAASSGPRLQRLDLAEEAIRLARILRRLLPAERECAGLLALLLLVHARRDARTGPEGEPVLLEDQDRGRWDRPMIEEGRA
;
A
#
# COMPACT_ATOMS: atom_id res chain seq x y z
N LEU A 1 4.48 9.05 -3.04
CA LEU A 1 3.41 9.26 -4.03
C LEU A 1 3.35 10.72 -4.44
N THR A 2 3.23 11.00 -5.73
CA THR A 2 2.98 12.33 -6.28
C THR A 2 1.48 12.68 -6.19
N THR A 3 1.12 13.96 -6.29
CA THR A 3 -0.30 14.38 -6.25
C THR A 3 -1.16 13.69 -7.33
N PRO A 4 -0.72 13.54 -8.60
CA PRO A 4 -1.46 12.78 -9.61
C PRO A 4 -1.68 11.30 -9.24
N GLU A 5 -0.67 10.61 -8.71
CA GLU A 5 -0.78 9.22 -8.24
C GLU A 5 -1.84 9.11 -7.14
N VAL A 6 -1.79 10.00 -6.15
CA VAL A 6 -2.80 10.06 -5.08
C VAL A 6 -4.18 10.39 -5.64
N ALA A 7 -4.30 11.29 -6.61
CA ALA A 7 -5.59 11.63 -7.20
C ALA A 7 -6.25 10.43 -7.89
N ARG A 8 -5.47 9.62 -8.62
CA ARG A 8 -5.93 8.39 -9.27
C ARG A 8 -6.39 7.34 -8.28
N ALA A 9 -5.63 7.12 -7.20
CA ALA A 9 -6.02 6.18 -6.14
C ALA A 9 -7.38 6.54 -5.52
N PHE A 10 -7.72 7.84 -5.49
CA PHE A 10 -8.99 8.34 -4.96
C PHE A 10 -10.06 8.59 -6.05
N LEU A 11 -9.77 8.28 -7.32
CA LEU A 11 -10.66 8.51 -8.46
C LEU A 11 -11.19 9.96 -8.55
N VAL A 12 -10.33 10.94 -8.28
CA VAL A 12 -10.67 12.37 -8.38
C VAL A 12 -9.71 13.10 -9.33
N PRO A 13 -10.09 14.27 -9.87
CA PRO A 13 -9.18 15.10 -10.65
C PRO A 13 -7.94 15.53 -9.83
N THR A 14 -6.79 15.63 -10.49
CA THR A 14 -5.52 16.08 -9.87
C THR A 14 -5.67 17.43 -9.17
N ALA A 15 -6.38 18.39 -9.78
CA ALA A 15 -6.62 19.70 -9.19
C ALA A 15 -7.45 19.61 -7.90
N THR A 16 -8.46 18.72 -7.85
CA THR A 16 -9.26 18.46 -6.65
C THR A 16 -8.39 17.89 -5.54
N MET A 17 -7.51 16.92 -5.85
CA MET A 17 -6.60 16.36 -4.85
C MET A 17 -5.58 17.39 -4.37
N ALA A 18 -5.00 18.19 -5.25
CA ALA A 18 -4.08 19.27 -4.89
C ALA A 18 -4.74 20.25 -3.90
N GLN A 19 -5.97 20.68 -4.18
CA GLN A 19 -6.71 21.58 -3.28
C GLN A 19 -7.06 20.91 -1.94
N ARG A 20 -7.37 19.60 -1.91
CA ARG A 20 -7.56 18.86 -0.66
C ARG A 20 -6.27 18.84 0.18
N ILE A 21 -5.12 18.58 -0.44
CA ILE A 21 -3.81 18.57 0.26
C ILE A 21 -3.48 19.95 0.82
N VAL A 22 -3.67 21.02 0.05
CA VAL A 22 -3.44 22.40 0.51
C VAL A 22 -4.32 22.73 1.72
N ARG A 23 -5.62 22.42 1.66
CA ARG A 23 -6.56 22.64 2.77
C ARG A 23 -6.21 21.82 4.00
N ALA A 24 -5.80 20.56 3.84
CA ALA A 24 -5.36 19.72 4.95
C ALA A 24 -4.11 20.29 5.64
N LYS A 25 -3.10 20.70 4.86
CA LYS A 25 -1.89 21.35 5.39
C LYS A 25 -2.22 22.64 6.14
N LYS A 26 -3.12 23.47 5.60
CA LYS A 26 -3.61 24.69 6.27
C LYS A 26 -4.29 24.37 7.60
N LYS A 27 -5.20 23.39 7.63
CA LYS A 27 -5.88 22.95 8.86
C LYS A 27 -4.90 22.44 9.93
N ILE A 28 -3.92 21.63 9.54
CA ILE A 28 -2.87 21.14 10.46
C ILE A 28 -2.11 22.31 11.09
N ARG A 29 -1.72 23.30 10.28
CA ARG A 29 -1.00 24.49 10.73
C ARG A 29 -1.85 25.35 11.67
N GLU A 30 -3.09 25.64 11.31
CA GLU A 30 -4.00 26.51 12.08
C GLU A 30 -4.38 25.87 13.42
N ALA A 31 -4.66 24.57 13.42
CA ALA A 31 -4.99 23.84 14.65
C ALA A 31 -3.75 23.45 15.48
N ARG A 32 -2.53 23.75 14.99
CA ARG A 32 -1.25 23.39 15.64
C ARG A 32 -1.20 21.92 16.07
N ILE A 33 -1.66 21.03 15.20
CA ILE A 33 -1.72 19.59 15.51
C ILE A 33 -0.29 19.09 15.77
N PRO A 34 0.03 18.59 16.97
CA PRO A 34 1.38 18.20 17.31
C PRO A 34 1.79 16.94 16.54
N PHE A 35 2.97 16.97 15.93
CA PHE A 35 3.64 15.76 15.46
C PHE A 35 4.28 15.07 16.66
N ARG A 36 3.52 14.18 17.30
CA ARG A 36 3.98 13.32 18.39
C ARG A 36 3.63 11.87 18.11
N VAL A 37 4.29 10.96 18.82
CA VAL A 37 3.85 9.58 18.89
C VAL A 37 2.49 9.56 19.61
N PRO A 38 1.44 8.95 19.01
CA PRO A 38 0.13 8.84 19.64
C PRO A 38 0.20 7.96 20.89
N GLY A 39 -0.66 8.24 21.87
CA GLY A 39 -0.87 7.34 23.00
C GLY A 39 -1.58 6.06 22.56
N PRO A 40 -1.51 4.95 23.35
CA PRO A 40 -2.19 3.70 23.03
C PRO A 40 -3.70 3.85 22.79
N ASP A 41 -4.33 4.77 23.52
CA ASP A 41 -5.76 5.12 23.44
C ASP A 41 -6.16 5.80 22.12
N GLU A 42 -5.22 6.45 21.44
CA GLU A 42 -5.45 7.10 20.14
C GLU A 42 -5.23 6.14 18.95
N LEU A 43 -4.60 4.97 19.18
CA LEU A 43 -4.26 4.04 18.10
C LEU A 43 -5.51 3.50 17.37
N PRO A 44 -6.59 3.07 18.04
CA PRO A 44 -7.76 2.52 17.35
C PRO A 44 -8.40 3.50 16.37
N GLU A 45 -8.50 4.78 16.73
CA GLU A 45 -9.08 5.81 15.85
C GLU A 45 -8.19 6.09 14.63
N ARG A 46 -6.87 6.01 14.79
CA ARG A 46 -5.89 6.34 13.73
C ARG A 46 -5.63 5.17 12.79
N LEU A 47 -5.77 3.94 13.28
CA LEU A 47 -5.38 2.73 12.57
C LEU A 47 -6.04 2.59 11.18
N PRO A 48 -7.35 2.82 10.99
CA PRO A 48 -7.97 2.71 9.67
C PRO A 48 -7.30 3.59 8.61
N GLY A 49 -6.93 4.83 8.97
CA GLY A 49 -6.24 5.75 8.06
C GLY A 49 -4.82 5.28 7.72
N VAL A 50 -4.10 4.72 8.69
CA VAL A 50 -2.77 4.15 8.47
C VAL A 50 -2.84 2.95 7.53
N LEU A 51 -3.77 2.02 7.76
CA LEU A 51 -3.99 0.85 6.91
C LEU A 51 -4.35 1.26 5.47
N GLN A 52 -5.20 2.28 5.32
CA GLN A 52 -5.56 2.82 4.00
C GLN A 52 -4.35 3.41 3.25
N VAL A 53 -3.46 4.13 3.96
CA VAL A 53 -2.24 4.66 3.37
C VAL A 53 -1.30 3.53 2.94
N VAL A 54 -1.07 2.53 3.79
CA VAL A 54 -0.24 1.37 3.47
C VAL A 54 -0.79 0.62 2.26
N TYR A 55 -2.11 0.39 2.22
CA TYR A 55 -2.75 -0.24 1.06
C TYR A 55 -2.58 0.60 -0.21
N SER A 56 -2.76 1.92 -0.13
CA SER A 56 -2.62 2.81 -1.29
C SER A 56 -1.18 2.84 -1.85
N VAL A 57 -0.18 2.82 -0.97
CA VAL A 57 1.23 2.70 -1.33
C VAL A 57 1.48 1.36 -2.03
N PHE A 58 0.93 0.27 -1.49
CA PHE A 58 1.01 -1.04 -2.12
C PHE A 58 0.35 -1.06 -3.50
N THR A 59 -0.86 -0.50 -3.66
CA THR A 59 -1.57 -0.50 -4.94
C THR A 59 -0.76 0.21 -6.02
N GLU A 60 -0.16 1.36 -5.73
CA GLU A 60 0.73 2.05 -6.67
C GLU A 60 2.01 1.23 -6.96
N GLY A 61 2.52 0.48 -5.97
CA GLY A 61 3.66 -0.43 -6.15
C GLY A 61 3.34 -1.63 -7.05
N TYR A 62 2.19 -2.25 -6.80
CA TYR A 62 1.68 -3.44 -7.48
C TYR A 62 1.26 -3.18 -8.92
N ALA A 63 0.65 -2.02 -9.18
CA ALA A 63 0.22 -1.58 -10.50
C ALA A 63 0.58 -0.10 -10.64
N ALA A 64 1.76 0.16 -11.19
CA ALA A 64 2.25 1.51 -11.36
C ALA A 64 1.28 2.28 -12.26
N SER A 65 0.76 3.40 -11.76
CA SER A 65 -0.18 4.20 -12.53
C SER A 65 0.53 5.00 -13.63
N SER A 66 1.85 5.17 -13.53
CA SER A 66 2.66 5.94 -14.47
C SER A 66 4.09 5.41 -14.56
N GLY A 67 4.81 5.87 -15.58
CA GLY A 67 6.19 5.48 -15.84
C GLY A 67 6.29 4.26 -16.76
N PRO A 68 7.54 3.85 -17.09
CA PRO A 68 7.80 2.83 -18.11
C PRO A 68 7.65 1.39 -17.59
N ARG A 69 7.52 1.19 -16.27
CA ARG A 69 7.38 -0.14 -15.65
C ARG A 69 5.95 -0.35 -15.17
N LEU A 70 5.41 -1.54 -15.34
CA LEU A 70 4.08 -1.92 -14.83
C LEU A 70 4.06 -2.11 -13.30
N GLN A 71 5.23 -2.28 -12.68
CA GLN A 71 5.39 -2.49 -11.24
C GLN A 71 6.51 -1.60 -10.68
N ARG A 72 6.33 -1.16 -9.43
CA ARG A 72 7.32 -0.47 -8.60
C ARG A 72 7.54 -1.29 -7.33
N LEU A 73 8.37 -2.33 -7.49
CA LEU A 73 8.57 -3.36 -6.44
C LEU A 73 9.10 -2.76 -5.14
N ASP A 74 9.97 -1.75 -5.23
CA ASP A 74 10.47 -0.97 -4.09
C ASP A 74 9.33 -0.41 -3.22
N LEU A 75 8.29 0.11 -3.87
CA LEU A 75 7.14 0.70 -3.18
C LEU A 75 6.22 -0.37 -2.58
N ALA A 76 6.01 -1.48 -3.29
CA ALA A 76 5.21 -2.60 -2.81
C ALA A 76 5.88 -3.30 -1.61
N GLU A 77 7.20 -3.52 -1.68
CA GLU A 77 8.00 -4.10 -0.61
C GLU A 77 8.00 -3.21 0.64
N GLU A 78 8.09 -1.89 0.47
CA GLU A 78 7.99 -0.95 1.58
C GLU A 78 6.61 -0.99 2.25
N ALA A 79 5.53 -1.09 1.49
CA ALA A 79 4.19 -1.27 2.06
C ALA A 79 4.07 -2.58 2.84
N ILE A 80 4.63 -3.67 2.33
CA ILE A 80 4.69 -4.96 3.05
C ILE A 80 5.51 -4.83 4.34
N ARG A 81 6.66 -4.14 4.30
CA ARG A 81 7.49 -3.87 5.48
C ARG A 81 6.70 -3.12 6.55
N LEU A 82 5.96 -2.08 6.17
CA LEU A 82 5.10 -1.31 7.08
C LEU A 82 3.95 -2.17 7.64
N ALA A 83 3.29 -2.98 6.81
CA ALA A 83 2.25 -3.90 7.26
C ALA A 83 2.77 -4.94 8.27
N ARG A 84 3.98 -5.49 8.06
CA ARG A 84 4.66 -6.37 9.03
C ARG A 84 5.00 -5.65 10.34
N ILE A 85 5.37 -4.37 10.29
CA ILE A 85 5.58 -3.56 11.51
C ILE A 85 4.26 -3.42 12.27
N LEU A 86 3.17 -3.06 11.60
CA LEU A 86 1.85 -2.93 12.23
C LEU A 86 1.40 -4.26 12.84
N ARG A 87 1.53 -5.38 12.11
CA ARG A 87 1.19 -6.72 12.61
C ARG A 87 1.96 -7.09 13.88
N ARG A 88 3.23 -6.71 13.98
CA ARG A 88 4.06 -6.96 15.18
C ARG A 88 3.67 -6.07 16.36
N LEU A 89 3.34 -4.80 16.11
CA LEU A 89 2.96 -3.84 17.16
C LEU A 89 1.54 -4.07 17.67
N LEU A 90 0.65 -4.56 16.81
CA LEU A 90 -0.78 -4.72 17.07
C LEU A 90 -1.22 -6.17 16.76
N PRO A 91 -0.71 -7.18 17.50
CA PRO A 91 -0.96 -8.58 17.20
C PRO A 91 -2.42 -9.03 17.44
N ALA A 92 -3.22 -8.26 18.18
CA ALA A 92 -4.64 -8.53 18.38
C ALA A 92 -5.53 -7.94 17.27
N GLU A 93 -5.01 -7.00 16.48
CA GLU A 93 -5.78 -6.29 15.45
C GLU A 93 -5.89 -7.11 14.17
N ARG A 94 -7.10 -7.59 13.87
CA ARG A 94 -7.36 -8.49 12.74
C ARG A 94 -7.16 -7.80 11.40
N GLU A 95 -7.46 -6.52 11.31
CA GLU A 95 -7.31 -5.69 10.13
C GLU A 95 -5.84 -5.55 9.73
N CYS A 96 -4.92 -5.54 10.70
CA CYS A 96 -3.47 -5.56 10.42
C CYS A 96 -3.05 -6.90 9.79
N ALA A 97 -3.56 -8.02 10.31
CA ALA A 97 -3.30 -9.35 9.76
C ALA A 97 -3.90 -9.50 8.36
N GLY A 98 -5.17 -9.11 8.19
CA GLY A 98 -5.87 -9.17 6.90
C GLY A 98 -5.20 -8.31 5.82
N LEU A 99 -4.76 -7.09 6.16
CA LEU A 99 -4.02 -6.27 5.21
C LEU A 99 -2.69 -6.93 4.82
N LEU A 100 -1.89 -7.38 5.78
CA LEU A 100 -0.61 -8.03 5.49
C LEU A 100 -0.78 -9.27 4.60
N ALA A 101 -1.74 -10.14 4.93
CA ALA A 101 -2.08 -11.32 4.13
C ALA A 101 -2.44 -10.94 2.69
N LEU A 102 -3.30 -9.93 2.51
CA LEU A 102 -3.67 -9.42 1.19
C LEU A 102 -2.42 -8.96 0.41
N LEU A 103 -1.56 -8.15 1.02
CA LEU A 103 -0.37 -7.64 0.34
C LEU A 103 0.57 -8.77 -0.08
N LEU A 104 0.85 -9.71 0.82
CA LEU A 104 1.74 -10.85 0.58
C LEU A 104 1.21 -11.76 -0.52
N LEU A 105 -0.06 -12.16 -0.46
CA LEU A 105 -0.66 -13.07 -1.45
C LEU A 105 -0.73 -12.43 -2.84
N VAL A 106 -0.93 -11.11 -2.91
CA VAL A 106 -0.90 -10.38 -4.17
C VAL A 106 0.52 -10.26 -4.70
N HIS A 107 1.49 -9.90 -3.85
CA HIS A 107 2.88 -9.66 -4.22
C HIS A 107 3.69 -10.93 -4.47
N ALA A 108 3.25 -12.07 -3.94
CA ALA A 108 3.89 -13.36 -4.19
C ALA A 108 3.95 -13.71 -5.68
N ARG A 109 3.07 -13.11 -6.49
CA ARG A 109 3.01 -13.33 -7.95
C ARG A 109 3.87 -12.36 -8.75
N ARG A 110 4.52 -11.38 -8.12
CA ARG A 110 5.18 -10.22 -8.78
C ARG A 110 6.04 -10.62 -9.99
N ASP A 111 6.81 -11.70 -9.87
CA ASP A 111 7.74 -12.16 -10.90
C ASP A 111 7.03 -12.82 -12.08
N ALA A 112 5.81 -13.33 -11.88
CA ALA A 112 5.02 -13.98 -12.93
C ALA A 112 4.06 -13.00 -13.66
N ARG A 113 3.96 -11.74 -13.22
CA ARG A 113 3.00 -10.76 -13.78
C ARG A 113 3.46 -10.09 -15.07
N THR A 114 4.76 -10.13 -15.34
CA THR A 114 5.36 -9.53 -16.53
C THR A 114 6.27 -10.52 -17.21
N GLY A 115 6.22 -10.53 -18.54
CA GLY A 115 7.12 -11.34 -19.35
C GLY A 115 8.50 -10.70 -19.54
N PRO A 116 9.37 -11.33 -20.35
CA PRO A 116 10.76 -10.90 -20.53
C PRO A 116 10.90 -9.48 -21.10
N GLU A 117 9.91 -9.00 -21.84
CA GLU A 117 9.92 -7.67 -22.46
C GLU A 117 9.13 -6.65 -21.63
N GLY A 118 8.65 -7.03 -20.44
CA GLY A 118 7.88 -6.17 -19.53
C GLY A 118 6.39 -6.09 -19.85
N GLU A 119 5.90 -6.91 -20.78
CA GLU A 119 4.50 -7.05 -21.16
C GLU A 119 3.67 -7.73 -20.06
N PRO A 120 2.37 -7.38 -19.90
CA PRO A 120 1.53 -8.00 -18.87
C PRO A 120 1.20 -9.46 -19.22
N VAL A 121 1.24 -10.34 -18.22
CA VAL A 121 0.84 -11.76 -18.34
C VAL A 121 -0.50 -11.99 -17.64
N LEU A 122 -1.47 -12.53 -18.37
CA LEU A 122 -2.80 -12.87 -17.84
C LEU A 122 -2.68 -13.91 -16.73
N LEU A 123 -3.59 -13.86 -15.75
CA LEU A 123 -3.52 -14.69 -14.55
C LEU A 123 -3.48 -16.20 -14.86
N GLU A 124 -4.25 -16.65 -15.86
CA GLU A 124 -4.28 -18.05 -16.29
C GLU A 124 -2.94 -18.53 -16.86
N ASP A 125 -2.21 -17.64 -17.52
CA ASP A 125 -0.93 -17.89 -18.20
C ASP A 125 0.30 -17.69 -17.28
N GLN A 126 0.10 -17.19 -16.05
CA GLN A 126 1.21 -16.98 -15.12
C GLN A 126 1.80 -18.33 -14.67
N ASP A 127 3.13 -18.46 -14.80
CA ASP A 127 3.87 -19.59 -14.25
C ASP A 127 3.80 -19.58 -12.70
N ARG A 128 3.02 -20.52 -12.15
CA ARG A 128 2.84 -20.71 -10.70
C ARG A 128 4.09 -21.24 -10.00
N GLY A 129 5.06 -21.78 -10.75
CA GLY A 129 6.38 -22.14 -10.24
C GLY A 129 7.20 -20.92 -9.80
N ARG A 130 6.93 -19.75 -10.40
CA ARG A 130 7.58 -18.47 -10.07
C ARG A 130 6.91 -17.72 -8.92
N TRP A 131 5.86 -18.28 -8.32
CA TRP A 131 5.20 -17.64 -7.18
C TRP A 131 6.02 -17.84 -5.91
N ASP A 132 6.22 -16.76 -5.17
CA ASP A 132 6.97 -16.72 -3.92
C ASP A 132 6.26 -17.52 -2.82
N ARG A 133 6.72 -18.76 -2.61
CA ARG A 133 6.16 -19.67 -1.61
C ARG A 133 6.28 -19.12 -0.19
N PRO A 134 7.44 -18.60 0.27
CA PRO A 134 7.53 -17.97 1.58
C PRO A 134 6.46 -16.91 1.84
N MET A 135 6.21 -16.00 0.88
CA MET A 135 5.16 -14.99 1.03
C MET A 135 3.76 -15.59 1.08
N ILE A 136 3.49 -16.65 0.32
CA ILE A 136 2.20 -17.35 0.35
C ILE A 136 1.96 -18.00 1.71
N GLU A 137 2.97 -18.68 2.24
CA GLU A 137 2.85 -19.35 3.54
C GLU A 137 2.68 -18.32 4.67
N GLU A 138 3.43 -17.22 4.65
CA GLU A 138 3.23 -16.13 5.60
C GLU A 138 1.83 -15.51 5.49
N GLY A 139 1.30 -15.33 4.27
CA GLY A 139 -0.02 -14.75 4.06
C GLY A 139 -1.20 -15.65 4.45
N ARG A 140 -0.96 -16.94 4.72
CA ARG A 140 -1.98 -17.92 5.13
C ARG A 140 -2.01 -18.17 6.65
N ALA A 141 -0.94 -17.81 7.35
CA ALA A 141 -0.76 -18.00 8.79
C ALA A 141 -1.56 -16.97 9.62
#